data_AF-A0A6P6XZK9-F1
#
_entry.id   AF-A0A6P6XZK9-F1
#
_cell.length_a   1.000
_cell.length_b   1.000
_cell.length_c   1.000
_cell.angle_alpha   90.00
_cell.angle_beta   90.00
_cell.angle_gamma   90.00
#
_symmetry.space_group_name_H-M   'P 1'
#
loop_
_entity.id
_entity.type
_entity.pdbx_description
1 polymer ?
#
loop_
_entity_poly.entity_id
_entity_poly.type
_entity_poly.pdbx_seq_one_letter_code
_entity_poly.pdbx_strand_id
1 'polypeptide(L)'
;MFLITRMFVNNLPRQRRSLMIIRTLTSNNKNSEIFSRIDLEANSIQTIRFELTKNLKISNEKANLILLKWLNDSSVDRNQQQLNDKINLLRSNFDIDDIDHNIQLLNISMEKIQSKINILNELAFKQPEISMLYALPNLMNKNIEQLKSIGYYDENLDLLGYIVQQLRSTNVDQHSFSYDKFEQKLRNEYKNNSQIILKDLRRTIISLILRQILDCSRQVAQHLIDDQDNDSLDNHLDRISLRKLLENLNILKNQLNLPVNFMVKHFHMLCNCDTANLAKLATINHFHHSIDNDSNDLRLAFFCRKRLVNLDAKLIEERMNILLKNYGCTIQQLTCNVLILELSTDKIRENFEKFKKQPELQSYSDSRDLLRIILNIDIAIRNIELLKEKGMQTRYVSLHNLLKPSNRFSTMLANNNFKLTLNTFVQMHFGITLKEIKNRIGKFQSSKTTRSLNSVNAENIVNFFREQGLSDDQIINGIYLVFLDFNLIQTVWLEMFNSDDNGNVDGHQNRNWKQHPNVLQLLFHKIETRNVHH
;
A
#
# COMPACT_ATOMS: atom_id res chain seq x y z
N MET A 1 -36.62 43.97 13.25
CA MET A 1 -36.47 43.83 11.79
C MET A 1 -35.63 42.62 11.36
N PHE A 2 -34.54 42.27 12.04
CA PHE A 2 -33.65 41.15 11.66
C PHE A 2 -34.19 39.72 11.92
N LEU A 3 -35.18 39.55 12.79
CA LEU A 3 -35.74 38.24 13.13
C LEU A 3 -36.88 37.79 12.19
N ILE A 4 -37.63 38.73 11.61
CA ILE A 4 -38.77 38.42 10.71
C ILE A 4 -38.25 37.93 9.34
N THR A 5 -37.11 38.44 8.87
CA THR A 5 -36.49 38.04 7.59
C THR A 5 -35.93 36.61 7.62
N ARG A 6 -35.48 36.13 8.78
CA ARG A 6 -34.86 34.80 8.93
C ARG A 6 -35.91 33.67 8.91
N MET A 7 -37.13 33.92 9.37
CA MET A 7 -38.22 32.95 9.32
C MET A 7 -38.80 32.80 7.91
N PHE A 8 -38.88 33.87 7.10
CA PHE A 8 -39.41 33.80 5.74
C PHE A 8 -38.47 33.09 4.74
N VAL A 9 -37.14 33.24 4.88
CA VAL A 9 -36.16 32.57 4.00
C VAL A 9 -36.16 31.06 4.19
N ASN A 10 -36.48 30.57 5.40
CA ASN A 10 -36.46 29.15 5.72
C ASN A 10 -37.67 28.36 5.19
N ASN A 11 -38.69 29.00 4.63
CA ASN A 11 -39.87 28.33 4.05
C ASN A 11 -39.95 28.37 2.51
N LEU A 12 -38.90 28.84 1.81
CA LEU A 12 -38.85 28.88 0.35
C LEU A 12 -38.10 27.68 -0.28
N PRO A 13 -38.51 27.17 -1.46
CA PRO A 13 -37.83 26.08 -2.17
C PRO A 13 -36.36 26.41 -2.50
N ARG A 14 -35.48 25.40 -2.45
CA ARG A 14 -34.01 25.53 -2.57
C ARG A 14 -33.53 26.40 -3.75
N GLN A 15 -34.19 26.34 -4.92
CA GLN A 15 -33.83 27.15 -6.09
C GLN A 15 -34.04 28.66 -5.89
N ARG A 16 -35.06 29.09 -5.13
CA ARG A 16 -35.29 30.51 -4.82
C ARG A 16 -34.32 31.05 -3.78
N ARG A 17 -33.78 30.21 -2.88
CA ARG A 17 -32.69 30.60 -1.97
C ARG A 17 -31.40 30.90 -2.72
N SER A 18 -31.05 30.08 -3.72
CA SER A 18 -29.86 30.29 -4.55
C SER A 18 -29.93 31.61 -5.33
N LEU A 19 -31.08 31.91 -5.93
CA LEU A 19 -31.31 33.16 -6.67
C LEU A 19 -31.35 34.41 -5.76
N MET A 20 -31.87 34.29 -4.54
CA MET A 20 -31.89 35.41 -3.59
C MET A 20 -30.49 35.66 -2.99
N ILE A 21 -29.71 34.62 -2.70
CA ILE A 21 -28.30 34.74 -2.29
C ILE A 21 -27.46 35.38 -3.41
N ILE A 22 -27.67 34.99 -4.67
CA ILE A 22 -27.03 35.61 -5.84
C ILE A 22 -27.43 37.11 -5.95
N ARG A 23 -28.71 37.45 -5.74
CA ARG A 23 -29.17 38.86 -5.74
C ARG A 23 -28.69 39.69 -4.55
N THR A 24 -28.43 39.06 -3.40
CA THR A 24 -27.89 39.75 -2.21
C THR A 24 -26.36 39.89 -2.30
N LEU A 25 -25.70 39.00 -3.06
CA LEU A 25 -24.27 39.10 -3.40
C LEU A 25 -23.98 40.15 -4.47
N THR A 26 -24.96 40.54 -5.30
CA THR A 26 -24.82 41.61 -6.31
C THR A 26 -24.94 43.03 -5.75
N SER A 27 -25.33 43.24 -4.49
CA SER A 27 -25.65 44.58 -3.95
C SER A 27 -24.64 45.17 -2.95
N ASN A 28 -23.45 44.58 -2.77
CA ASN A 28 -22.47 45.09 -1.80
C ASN A 28 -21.14 45.48 -2.46
N ASN A 29 -20.72 46.74 -2.20
CA ASN A 29 -19.46 47.37 -2.61
C ASN A 29 -18.17 46.63 -2.17
N LYS A 30 -18.26 45.47 -1.49
CA LYS A 30 -17.11 44.62 -1.14
C LYS A 30 -16.60 43.77 -2.30
N ASN A 31 -17.35 43.67 -3.40
CA ASN A 31 -16.91 42.93 -4.58
C ASN A 31 -15.82 43.66 -5.36
N SER A 32 -15.77 44.99 -5.41
CA SER A 32 -14.73 45.71 -6.17
C SER A 32 -13.33 45.51 -5.58
N GLU A 33 -13.21 45.42 -4.24
CA GLU A 33 -11.94 45.10 -3.55
C GLU A 33 -11.52 43.63 -3.67
N ILE A 34 -12.49 42.72 -3.86
CA ILE A 34 -12.20 41.29 -4.06
C ILE A 34 -11.85 41.03 -5.53
N PHE A 35 -12.53 41.68 -6.48
CA PHE A 35 -12.19 41.62 -7.89
C PHE A 35 -10.82 42.29 -8.17
N SER A 36 -10.48 43.40 -7.49
CA SER A 36 -9.14 43.99 -7.57
C SER A 36 -8.05 43.14 -6.90
N ARG A 37 -8.40 42.29 -5.93
CA ARG A 37 -7.48 41.27 -5.36
C ARG A 37 -7.27 40.04 -6.24
N ILE A 38 -8.17 39.72 -7.18
CA ILE A 38 -7.95 38.64 -8.18
C ILE A 38 -7.03 39.14 -9.31
N ASP A 39 -7.06 40.45 -9.59
CA ASP A 39 -6.17 41.08 -10.57
C ASP A 39 -4.72 41.20 -10.07
N LEU A 40 -4.45 40.94 -8.78
CA LEU A 40 -3.13 41.05 -8.18
C LEU A 40 -2.69 39.70 -7.54
N GLU A 41 -1.61 39.15 -8.10
CA GLU A 41 -0.65 38.24 -7.44
C GLU A 41 -0.91 36.72 -7.48
N ALA A 42 -0.87 36.13 -8.68
CA ALA A 42 -0.04 34.96 -9.02
C ALA A 42 -0.06 34.71 -10.54
N ASN A 43 1.10 34.52 -11.19
CA ASN A 43 1.19 34.16 -12.62
C ASN A 43 0.31 32.95 -12.99
N SER A 44 0.10 32.03 -12.05
CA SER A 44 -0.81 30.88 -12.22
C SER A 44 -2.28 31.28 -12.36
N ILE A 45 -2.77 32.28 -11.62
CA ILE A 45 -4.19 32.70 -11.64
C ILE A 45 -4.52 33.42 -12.95
N GLN A 46 -3.64 34.29 -13.42
CA GLN A 46 -3.81 34.95 -14.72
C GLN A 46 -3.79 33.94 -15.87
N THR A 47 -2.97 32.90 -15.77
CA THR A 47 -2.88 31.87 -16.80
C THR A 47 -4.12 30.97 -16.79
N ILE A 48 -4.64 30.59 -15.62
CA ILE A 48 -5.92 29.87 -15.51
C ILE A 48 -7.08 30.73 -16.05
N ARG A 49 -7.10 32.03 -15.74
CA ARG A 49 -8.11 32.96 -16.29
C ARG A 49 -8.02 33.04 -17.81
N PHE A 50 -6.81 33.10 -18.35
CA PHE A 50 -6.56 33.09 -19.79
C PHE A 50 -7.06 31.81 -20.45
N GLU A 51 -6.80 30.64 -19.85
CA GLU A 51 -7.29 29.35 -20.32
C GLU A 51 -8.83 29.29 -20.32
N LEU A 52 -9.48 29.72 -19.24
CA LEU A 52 -10.95 29.75 -19.15
C LEU A 52 -11.59 30.71 -20.18
N THR A 53 -11.01 31.90 -20.35
CA THR A 53 -11.58 32.93 -21.22
C THR A 53 -11.24 32.73 -22.70
N LYS A 54 -10.03 32.25 -23.02
CA LYS A 54 -9.58 32.03 -24.40
C LYS A 54 -10.00 30.67 -24.94
N ASN A 55 -9.84 29.59 -24.16
CA ASN A 55 -10.05 28.23 -24.67
C ASN A 55 -11.49 27.75 -24.48
N LEU A 56 -12.18 28.22 -23.43
CA LEU A 56 -13.59 27.89 -23.19
C LEU A 56 -14.55 29.05 -23.53
N LYS A 57 -14.04 30.20 -24.03
CA LYS A 57 -14.83 31.39 -24.40
C LYS A 57 -15.74 31.90 -23.27
N ILE A 58 -15.40 31.61 -22.01
CA ILE A 58 -16.16 32.04 -20.84
C ILE A 58 -15.95 33.53 -20.63
N SER A 59 -16.99 34.27 -20.21
CA SER A 59 -16.86 35.70 -19.93
C SER A 59 -15.86 35.95 -18.79
N ASN A 60 -15.14 37.08 -18.86
CA ASN A 60 -14.17 37.47 -17.82
C ASN A 60 -14.79 37.49 -16.41
N GLU A 61 -16.04 37.95 -16.29
CA GLU A 61 -16.78 38.00 -15.02
C GLU A 61 -17.04 36.59 -14.47
N LYS A 62 -17.46 35.66 -15.33
CA LYS A 62 -17.76 34.27 -14.94
C LYS A 62 -16.48 33.49 -14.62
N ALA A 63 -15.40 33.71 -15.37
CA ALA A 63 -14.08 33.17 -15.06
C ALA A 63 -13.56 33.63 -13.68
N ASN A 64 -13.74 34.91 -13.34
CA ASN A 64 -13.35 35.44 -12.03
C ASN A 64 -14.18 34.85 -10.88
N LEU A 65 -15.47 34.58 -11.08
CA LEU A 65 -16.32 33.91 -10.08
C LEU A 65 -15.91 32.44 -9.85
N ILE A 66 -15.50 31.73 -10.90
CA ILE A 66 -14.97 30.35 -10.81
C ILE A 66 -13.66 30.34 -10.04
N LEU A 67 -12.75 31.27 -10.38
CA LEU A 67 -11.46 31.44 -9.69
C LEU A 67 -11.65 31.77 -8.21
N LEU A 68 -12.61 32.63 -7.84
CA LEU A 68 -12.94 32.90 -6.44
C LEU A 68 -13.43 31.66 -5.69
N LYS A 69 -14.23 30.81 -6.34
CA LYS A 69 -14.69 29.56 -5.74
C LYS A 69 -13.54 28.56 -5.56
N TRP A 70 -12.62 28.50 -6.52
CA TRP A 70 -11.44 27.64 -6.49
C TRP A 70 -10.37 28.08 -5.50
N LEU A 71 -10.15 29.39 -5.33
CA LEU A 71 -9.20 29.93 -4.35
C LEU A 71 -9.63 29.61 -2.90
N ASN A 72 -10.94 29.51 -2.66
CA ASN A 72 -11.52 29.22 -1.36
C ASN A 72 -11.68 27.71 -1.08
N ASP A 73 -11.44 26.83 -2.05
CA ASP A 73 -11.58 25.38 -1.90
C ASP A 73 -10.20 24.73 -1.89
N SER A 74 -9.77 24.24 -0.72
CA SER A 74 -8.47 23.57 -0.54
C SER A 74 -8.38 22.21 -1.24
N SER A 75 -9.49 21.70 -1.78
CA SER A 75 -9.55 20.42 -2.49
C SER A 75 -9.33 20.52 -4.01
N VAL A 76 -9.25 21.73 -4.57
CA VAL A 76 -9.06 21.94 -6.00
C VAL A 76 -7.57 21.87 -6.34
N ASP A 77 -7.19 20.90 -7.17
CA ASP A 77 -5.82 20.68 -7.63
C ASP A 77 -5.36 21.88 -8.48
N ARG A 78 -4.27 22.53 -8.06
CA ARG A 78 -3.79 23.80 -8.62
C ARG A 78 -2.75 23.60 -9.72
N ASN A 79 -2.58 22.37 -10.19
CA ASN A 79 -1.64 22.04 -11.25
C ASN A 79 -2.17 22.53 -12.61
N GLN A 80 -1.53 23.57 -13.15
CA GLN A 80 -1.85 24.19 -14.44
C GLN A 80 -1.90 23.19 -15.58
N GLN A 81 -0.99 22.21 -15.61
CA GLN A 81 -0.92 21.23 -16.69
C GLN A 81 -2.13 20.29 -16.66
N GLN A 82 -2.51 19.81 -15.47
CA GLN A 82 -3.71 18.99 -15.31
C GLN A 82 -5.00 19.75 -15.67
N LEU A 83 -5.06 21.05 -15.39
CA LEU A 83 -6.19 21.87 -15.80
C LEU A 83 -6.28 21.97 -17.32
N ASN A 84 -5.16 22.23 -17.99
CA ASN A 84 -5.12 22.30 -19.45
C ASN A 84 -5.51 20.97 -20.08
N ASP A 85 -4.99 19.86 -19.57
CA ASP A 85 -5.34 18.51 -20.02
C ASP A 85 -6.84 18.24 -19.85
N LYS A 86 -7.41 18.69 -18.73
CA LYS A 86 -8.85 18.58 -18.46
C LYS A 86 -9.69 19.45 -19.40
N ILE A 87 -9.29 20.69 -19.67
CA ILE A 87 -9.99 21.57 -20.61
C ILE A 87 -9.95 20.96 -22.02
N ASN A 88 -8.80 20.46 -22.43
CA ASN A 88 -8.63 19.78 -23.73
C ASN A 88 -9.53 18.54 -23.83
N LEU A 89 -9.59 17.73 -22.76
CA LEU A 89 -10.50 16.60 -22.69
C LEU A 89 -11.96 17.03 -22.89
N LEU A 90 -12.42 18.06 -22.19
CA LEU A 90 -13.79 18.54 -22.31
C LEU A 90 -14.12 19.04 -23.71
N ARG A 91 -13.24 19.87 -24.28
CA ARG A 91 -13.43 20.41 -25.64
C ARG A 91 -13.40 19.35 -26.73
N SER A 92 -12.69 18.24 -26.50
CA SER A 92 -12.66 17.12 -27.45
C SER A 92 -13.94 16.28 -27.43
N ASN A 93 -14.80 16.41 -26.41
CA ASN A 93 -16.00 15.58 -26.24
C ASN A 93 -17.32 16.37 -26.16
N PHE A 94 -17.28 17.67 -25.84
CA PHE A 94 -18.47 18.49 -25.61
C PHE A 94 -18.38 19.84 -26.32
N ASP A 95 -19.55 20.37 -26.67
CA ASP A 95 -19.68 21.72 -27.19
C ASP A 95 -19.30 22.76 -26.13
N ILE A 96 -18.69 23.86 -26.58
CA ILE A 96 -18.20 24.94 -25.71
C ILE A 96 -19.35 25.54 -24.89
N ASP A 97 -20.52 25.69 -25.51
CA ASP A 97 -21.69 26.24 -24.84
C ASP A 97 -22.18 25.33 -23.71
N ASP A 98 -22.17 24.01 -23.90
CA ASP A 98 -22.53 23.04 -22.84
C ASP A 98 -21.52 23.09 -21.69
N ILE A 99 -20.22 23.20 -21.99
CA ILE A 99 -19.15 23.37 -20.99
C ILE A 99 -19.36 24.65 -20.18
N ASP A 100 -19.67 25.77 -20.83
CA ASP A 100 -19.91 27.04 -20.16
C ASP A 100 -21.13 26.95 -19.22
N HIS A 101 -22.22 26.32 -19.66
CA HIS A 101 -23.41 26.12 -18.83
C HIS A 101 -23.17 25.17 -17.65
N ASN A 102 -22.30 24.18 -17.80
CA ASN A 102 -22.02 23.15 -16.81
C ASN A 102 -20.63 23.24 -16.17
N ILE A 103 -20.11 24.45 -16.00
CA ILE A 103 -18.73 24.71 -15.55
C ILE A 103 -18.36 24.11 -14.18
N GLN A 104 -19.37 23.74 -13.37
CA GLN A 104 -19.18 23.00 -12.12
C GLN A 104 -18.51 21.64 -12.32
N LEU A 105 -18.52 21.09 -13.54
CA LEU A 105 -17.83 19.86 -13.91
C LEU A 105 -16.32 19.97 -13.67
N LEU A 106 -15.75 21.19 -13.71
CA LEU A 106 -14.36 21.40 -13.37
C LEU A 106 -14.02 21.06 -11.91
N ASN A 107 -15.01 20.87 -11.03
CA ASN A 107 -14.79 20.39 -9.66
C ASN A 107 -14.68 18.85 -9.56
N ILE A 108 -15.03 18.10 -10.61
CA ILE A 108 -14.93 16.64 -10.64
C ILE A 108 -13.52 16.24 -11.13
N SER A 109 -12.86 15.27 -10.51
CA SER A 109 -11.54 14.80 -10.96
C SER A 109 -11.54 14.35 -12.44
N MET A 110 -10.49 14.66 -13.20
CA MET A 110 -10.37 14.32 -14.62
C MET A 110 -10.60 12.83 -14.90
N GLU A 111 -10.04 11.94 -14.07
CA GLU A 111 -10.23 10.49 -14.19
C GLU A 111 -11.70 10.06 -14.15
N LYS A 112 -12.50 10.70 -13.27
CA LYS A 112 -13.94 10.42 -13.16
C LYS A 112 -14.71 10.91 -14.37
N ILE A 113 -14.33 12.06 -14.92
CA ILE A 113 -14.94 12.59 -16.15
C ILE A 113 -14.65 11.64 -17.32
N GLN A 114 -13.37 11.30 -17.52
CA GLN A 114 -12.94 10.39 -18.57
C GLN A 114 -13.64 9.04 -18.47
N SER A 115 -13.70 8.47 -17.26
CA SER A 115 -14.41 7.22 -16.96
C SER A 115 -15.87 7.28 -17.43
N LYS A 116 -16.61 8.33 -17.08
CA LYS A 116 -18.01 8.48 -17.45
C LYS A 116 -18.22 8.67 -18.95
N ILE A 117 -17.35 9.45 -19.60
CA ILE A 117 -17.35 9.60 -21.07
C ILE A 117 -17.15 8.23 -21.74
N ASN A 118 -16.15 7.47 -21.29
CA ASN A 118 -15.86 6.15 -21.84
C ASN A 118 -17.06 5.20 -21.69
N ILE A 119 -17.76 5.24 -20.54
CA ILE A 119 -18.95 4.43 -20.30
C ILE A 119 -20.09 4.81 -21.25
N LEU A 120 -20.36 6.11 -21.45
CA LEU A 120 -21.38 6.57 -22.38
C LEU A 120 -21.06 6.14 -23.82
N ASN A 121 -19.81 6.28 -24.24
CA ASN A 121 -19.36 5.87 -25.57
C ASN A 121 -19.45 4.35 -25.79
N GLU A 122 -19.09 3.55 -24.77
CA GLU A 122 -19.25 2.08 -24.78
C GLU A 122 -20.73 1.67 -24.89
N LEU A 123 -21.64 2.49 -24.37
CA LEU A 123 -23.09 2.29 -24.42
C LEU A 123 -23.75 2.97 -25.63
N ALA A 124 -22.99 3.29 -26.68
CA ALA A 124 -23.49 3.84 -27.95
C ALA A 124 -24.24 5.18 -27.86
N PHE A 125 -24.01 6.00 -26.83
CA PHE A 125 -24.52 7.37 -26.80
C PHE A 125 -23.72 8.22 -27.81
N LYS A 126 -24.34 8.57 -28.94
CA LYS A 126 -23.67 9.21 -30.10
C LYS A 126 -23.17 10.63 -29.85
N GLN A 127 -23.83 11.38 -28.97
CA GLN A 127 -23.48 12.75 -28.59
C GLN A 127 -23.64 12.88 -27.07
N PRO A 128 -22.60 12.53 -26.29
CA PRO A 128 -22.65 12.70 -24.85
C PRO A 128 -22.77 14.18 -24.53
N GLU A 129 -23.76 14.56 -23.74
CA GLU A 129 -23.83 15.89 -23.13
C GLU A 129 -23.26 15.84 -21.71
N ILE A 130 -22.83 16.99 -21.18
CA ILE A 130 -22.36 17.08 -19.79
C ILE A 130 -23.49 16.72 -18.81
N SER A 131 -24.73 17.05 -19.14
CA SER A 131 -25.93 16.67 -18.39
C SER A 131 -25.99 15.16 -18.14
N MET A 132 -25.58 14.35 -19.13
CA MET A 132 -25.56 12.89 -19.07
C MET A 132 -24.49 12.37 -18.12
N LEU A 133 -23.37 13.07 -17.94
CA LEU A 133 -22.36 12.69 -16.95
C LEU A 133 -22.91 12.72 -15.52
N TYR A 134 -23.77 13.70 -15.21
CA TYR A 134 -24.46 13.77 -13.93
C TYR A 134 -25.60 12.76 -13.84
N ALA A 135 -26.34 12.57 -14.94
CA ALA A 135 -27.49 11.68 -15.01
C ALA A 135 -27.14 10.20 -15.24
N LEU A 136 -25.86 9.84 -15.42
CA LEU A 136 -25.44 8.47 -15.75
C LEU A 136 -26.08 7.39 -14.86
N PRO A 137 -26.15 7.53 -13.51
CA PRO A 137 -26.83 6.53 -12.68
C PRO A 137 -28.32 6.37 -13.00
N ASN A 138 -29.00 7.45 -13.38
CA ASN A 138 -30.41 7.41 -13.77
C ASN A 138 -30.59 6.80 -15.16
N LEU A 139 -29.68 7.13 -16.10
CA LEU A 139 -29.67 6.54 -17.45
C LEU A 139 -29.44 5.02 -17.38
N MET A 140 -28.54 4.58 -16.50
CA MET A 140 -28.24 3.16 -16.27
C MET A 140 -29.45 2.32 -15.81
N ASN A 141 -30.42 2.94 -15.14
CA ASN A 141 -31.64 2.27 -14.69
C ASN A 141 -32.76 2.26 -15.76
N LYS A 142 -32.55 2.87 -16.92
CA LYS A 142 -33.49 2.82 -18.05
C LYS A 142 -33.27 1.57 -18.89
N ASN A 143 -34.34 1.08 -19.51
CA ASN A 143 -34.24 0.03 -20.52
C ASN A 143 -33.97 0.61 -21.93
N ILE A 144 -33.50 -0.23 -22.84
CA ILE A 144 -33.10 0.19 -24.20
C ILE A 144 -34.26 0.84 -24.96
N GLU A 145 -35.47 0.28 -24.88
CA GLU A 145 -36.65 0.81 -25.58
C GLU A 145 -37.08 2.19 -25.05
N GLN A 146 -36.94 2.44 -23.74
CA GLN A 146 -37.14 3.77 -23.17
C GLN A 146 -36.12 4.77 -23.73
N LEU A 147 -34.85 4.37 -23.88
CA LEU A 147 -33.81 5.25 -24.41
C LEU A 147 -34.02 5.55 -25.90
N LYS A 148 -34.55 4.59 -26.68
CA LYS A 148 -35.03 4.85 -28.05
C LYS A 148 -36.19 5.84 -28.05
N SER A 149 -37.19 5.64 -27.20
CA SER A 149 -38.38 6.52 -27.14
C SER A 149 -38.06 7.98 -26.75
N ILE A 150 -37.00 8.18 -25.96
CA ILE A 150 -36.53 9.51 -25.53
C ILE A 150 -35.57 10.13 -26.57
N GLY A 151 -35.20 9.38 -27.62
CA GLY A 151 -34.33 9.85 -28.70
C GLY A 151 -32.83 9.76 -28.40
N TYR A 152 -32.42 9.04 -27.34
CA TYR A 152 -31.00 8.82 -27.07
C TYR A 152 -30.38 7.73 -27.95
N TYR A 153 -31.18 6.80 -28.46
CA TYR A 153 -30.76 5.71 -29.34
C TYR A 153 -31.56 5.69 -30.64
N ASP A 154 -30.92 5.28 -31.73
CA ASP A 154 -31.61 4.98 -32.98
C ASP A 154 -32.57 3.78 -32.81
N GLU A 155 -33.69 3.79 -33.53
CA GLU A 155 -34.67 2.69 -33.52
C GLU A 155 -34.03 1.33 -33.87
N ASN A 156 -33.07 1.34 -34.80
CA ASN A 156 -32.39 0.15 -35.34
C ASN A 156 -31.05 -0.19 -34.64
N LEU A 157 -30.74 0.41 -33.49
CA LEU A 157 -29.48 0.17 -32.80
C LEU A 157 -29.37 -1.28 -32.28
N ASP A 158 -28.41 -2.05 -32.81
CA ASP A 158 -27.93 -3.30 -32.18
C ASP A 158 -26.89 -2.97 -31.11
N LEU A 159 -27.34 -2.65 -29.90
CA LEU A 159 -26.46 -2.30 -28.78
C LEU A 159 -25.50 -3.45 -28.41
N LEU A 160 -25.96 -4.70 -28.48
CA LEU A 160 -25.12 -5.86 -28.14
C LEU A 160 -23.98 -6.00 -29.15
N GLY A 161 -24.30 -5.92 -30.45
CA GLY A 161 -23.31 -5.94 -31.53
C GLY A 161 -22.32 -4.77 -31.42
N TYR A 162 -22.82 -3.57 -31.13
CA TYR A 162 -21.98 -2.38 -30.93
C TYR A 162 -20.97 -2.58 -29.78
N ILE A 163 -21.43 -3.05 -28.62
CA ILE A 163 -20.55 -3.29 -27.47
C ILE A 163 -19.50 -4.34 -27.81
N VAL A 164 -19.89 -5.45 -28.45
CA VAL A 164 -18.96 -6.49 -28.88
C VAL A 164 -17.91 -5.93 -29.84
N GLN A 165 -18.30 -5.11 -30.80
CA GLN A 165 -17.38 -4.47 -31.75
C GLN A 165 -16.41 -3.52 -31.03
N GLN A 166 -16.87 -2.77 -30.04
CA GLN A 166 -15.99 -1.94 -29.19
C GLN A 166 -14.97 -2.79 -28.43
N LEU A 167 -15.38 -3.94 -27.89
CA LEU A 167 -14.46 -4.86 -27.22
C LEU A 167 -13.47 -5.50 -28.21
N ARG A 168 -13.89 -5.84 -29.43
CA ARG A 168 -13.01 -6.35 -30.51
C ARG A 168 -11.93 -5.35 -30.93
N SER A 169 -12.14 -4.06 -30.69
CA SER A 169 -11.14 -3.00 -30.99
C SER A 169 -10.00 -2.89 -29.96
N THR A 170 -10.03 -3.71 -28.90
CA THR A 170 -8.97 -3.76 -27.89
C THR A 170 -7.79 -4.61 -28.36
N ASN A 171 -6.61 -4.41 -27.76
CA ASN A 171 -5.39 -5.17 -28.08
C ASN A 171 -5.33 -6.55 -27.40
N VAL A 172 -6.49 -7.17 -27.13
CA VAL A 172 -6.56 -8.46 -26.45
C VAL A 172 -6.56 -9.60 -27.48
N ASP A 173 -5.63 -10.54 -27.32
CA ASP A 173 -5.50 -11.70 -28.19
C ASP A 173 -6.78 -12.57 -28.16
N GLN A 174 -7.21 -13.05 -29.32
CA GLN A 174 -8.35 -13.97 -29.46
C GLN A 174 -8.12 -15.30 -28.73
N HIS A 175 -6.87 -15.72 -28.57
CA HIS A 175 -6.52 -16.89 -27.75
C HIS A 175 -6.85 -16.68 -26.28
N SER A 176 -6.62 -15.45 -25.77
CA SER A 176 -6.93 -15.06 -24.41
C SER A 176 -8.43 -14.78 -24.20
N PHE A 177 -9.11 -14.26 -25.23
CA PHE A 177 -10.52 -13.93 -25.17
C PHE A 177 -11.23 -14.15 -26.51
N SER A 178 -11.93 -15.28 -26.64
CA SER A 178 -12.82 -15.55 -27.77
C SER A 178 -14.06 -14.63 -27.78
N TYR A 179 -14.04 -13.62 -28.66
CA TYR A 179 -15.14 -12.69 -28.87
C TYR A 179 -16.42 -13.35 -29.41
N ASP A 180 -16.29 -14.35 -30.29
CA ASP A 180 -17.46 -15.03 -30.87
C ASP A 180 -18.20 -15.86 -29.82
N LYS A 181 -17.48 -16.59 -28.96
CA LYS A 181 -18.09 -17.32 -27.82
C LYS A 181 -18.73 -16.35 -26.84
N PHE A 182 -18.10 -15.20 -26.60
CA PHE A 182 -18.64 -14.15 -25.75
C PHE A 182 -19.96 -13.60 -26.32
N GLU A 183 -19.96 -13.23 -27.60
CA GLU A 183 -21.13 -12.68 -28.29
C GLU A 183 -22.29 -13.69 -28.34
N GLN A 184 -22.00 -14.96 -28.64
CA GLN A 184 -23.02 -16.01 -28.64
C GLN A 184 -23.65 -16.18 -27.26
N LYS A 185 -22.85 -16.19 -26.19
CA LYS A 185 -23.36 -16.27 -24.80
C LYS A 185 -24.20 -15.04 -24.44
N LEU A 186 -23.73 -13.85 -24.80
CA LEU A 186 -24.44 -12.59 -24.55
C LEU A 186 -25.79 -12.56 -25.26
N ARG A 187 -25.84 -12.90 -26.56
CA ARG A 187 -27.08 -12.95 -27.34
C ARG A 187 -28.04 -14.03 -26.82
N ASN A 188 -27.53 -15.16 -26.34
CA ASN A 188 -28.36 -16.22 -25.75
C ASN A 188 -29.02 -15.78 -24.42
N GLU A 189 -28.31 -15.06 -23.55
CA GLU A 189 -28.86 -14.50 -22.30
C GLU A 189 -30.05 -13.55 -22.58
N TYR A 190 -30.03 -12.86 -23.72
CA TYR A 190 -31.01 -11.82 -24.07
C TYR A 190 -31.96 -12.19 -25.22
N LYS A 191 -31.96 -13.45 -25.68
CA LYS A 191 -32.65 -13.90 -26.91
C LYS A 191 -34.15 -13.59 -26.97
N ASN A 192 -34.81 -13.37 -25.82
CA ASN A 192 -36.25 -13.10 -25.71
C ASN A 192 -36.58 -11.89 -24.81
N ASN A 193 -35.60 -11.04 -24.46
CA ASN A 193 -35.81 -9.97 -23.49
C ASN A 193 -35.87 -8.60 -24.18
N SER A 194 -37.08 -8.04 -24.32
CA SER A 194 -37.29 -6.70 -24.86
C SER A 194 -37.09 -5.58 -23.84
N GLN A 195 -36.94 -5.91 -22.54
CA GLN A 195 -36.80 -4.93 -21.46
C GLN A 195 -35.43 -5.02 -20.76
N ILE A 196 -34.37 -4.95 -21.56
CA ILE A 196 -33.00 -4.97 -21.03
C ILE A 196 -32.68 -3.64 -20.37
N ILE A 197 -32.43 -3.65 -19.06
CA ILE A 197 -31.93 -2.51 -18.29
C ILE A 197 -30.42 -2.39 -18.52
N LEU A 198 -29.92 -1.17 -18.81
CA LEU A 198 -28.50 -0.95 -19.11
C LEU A 198 -27.55 -1.42 -18.01
N LYS A 199 -27.93 -1.21 -16.75
CA LYS A 199 -27.16 -1.67 -15.59
C LYS A 199 -27.01 -3.18 -15.57
N ASP A 200 -28.09 -3.92 -15.82
CA ASP A 200 -28.08 -5.39 -15.83
C ASP A 200 -27.30 -5.94 -17.02
N LEU A 201 -27.42 -5.27 -18.18
CA LEU A 201 -26.60 -5.56 -19.35
C LEU A 201 -25.11 -5.43 -19.04
N ARG A 202 -24.67 -4.31 -18.46
CA ARG A 202 -23.27 -4.10 -18.08
C ARG A 202 -22.78 -5.12 -17.06
N ARG A 203 -23.58 -5.42 -16.03
CA ARG A 203 -23.25 -6.47 -15.04
C ARG A 203 -23.08 -7.84 -15.69
N THR A 204 -23.94 -8.18 -16.64
CA THR A 204 -23.86 -9.43 -17.40
C THR A 204 -22.59 -9.49 -18.24
N ILE A 205 -22.26 -8.41 -18.96
CA ILE A 205 -21.04 -8.32 -19.77
C ILE A 205 -19.80 -8.46 -18.90
N ILE A 206 -19.72 -7.73 -17.78
CA ILE A 206 -18.59 -7.82 -16.83
C ILE A 206 -18.46 -9.24 -16.29
N SER A 207 -19.58 -9.87 -15.91
CA SER A 207 -19.58 -11.26 -15.42
C SER A 207 -19.04 -12.23 -16.48
N LEU A 208 -19.45 -12.08 -17.73
CA LEU A 208 -18.95 -12.89 -18.84
C LEU A 208 -17.44 -12.66 -19.10
N ILE A 209 -16.97 -11.40 -19.04
CA ILE A 209 -15.54 -11.06 -19.15
C ILE A 209 -14.73 -11.74 -18.05
N LEU A 210 -15.15 -11.58 -16.80
CA LEU A 210 -14.46 -12.16 -15.64
C LEU A 210 -14.36 -13.68 -15.73
N ARG A 211 -15.48 -14.34 -16.06
CA ARG A 211 -15.54 -15.79 -16.16
C ARG A 211 -14.66 -16.34 -17.28
N GLN A 212 -14.51 -15.60 -18.38
CA GLN A 212 -13.72 -16.05 -19.52
C GLN A 212 -12.22 -15.82 -19.33
N ILE A 213 -11.80 -14.70 -18.74
CA ILE A 213 -10.36 -14.42 -18.50
C ILE A 213 -9.84 -15.11 -17.24
N LEU A 214 -10.61 -15.06 -16.14
CA LEU A 214 -10.16 -15.60 -14.85
C LEU A 214 -10.50 -17.08 -14.66
N ASP A 215 -11.26 -17.67 -15.59
CA ASP A 215 -11.80 -19.02 -15.48
C ASP A 215 -12.50 -19.28 -14.14
N CYS A 216 -13.32 -18.30 -13.71
CA CYS A 216 -13.97 -18.31 -12.41
C CYS A 216 -15.46 -18.69 -12.49
N SER A 217 -16.03 -19.10 -11.35
CA SER A 217 -17.46 -19.43 -11.27
C SER A 217 -18.34 -18.17 -11.37
N ARG A 218 -19.62 -18.36 -11.72
CA ARG A 218 -20.61 -17.26 -11.73
C ARG A 218 -20.73 -16.59 -10.37
N GLN A 219 -20.62 -17.35 -9.28
CA GLN A 219 -20.70 -16.84 -7.91
C GLN A 219 -19.49 -15.94 -7.58
N VAL A 220 -18.28 -16.34 -7.98
CA VAL A 220 -17.08 -15.52 -7.79
C VAL A 220 -17.16 -14.23 -8.60
N ALA A 221 -17.56 -14.32 -9.88
CA ALA A 221 -17.75 -13.14 -10.71
C ALA A 221 -18.79 -12.18 -10.12
N GLN A 222 -19.91 -12.71 -9.63
CA GLN A 222 -20.95 -11.92 -8.97
C GLN A 222 -20.44 -11.26 -7.68
N HIS A 223 -19.68 -11.98 -6.86
CA HIS A 223 -19.07 -11.42 -5.66
C HIS A 223 -18.15 -10.25 -6.03
N LEU A 224 -17.27 -10.38 -7.02
CA LEU A 224 -16.39 -9.30 -7.47
C LEU A 224 -17.14 -8.06 -7.99
N ILE A 225 -18.30 -8.30 -8.59
CA ILE A 225 -19.22 -7.27 -9.10
C ILE A 225 -19.91 -6.54 -7.93
N ASP A 226 -20.31 -7.27 -6.90
CA ASP A 226 -21.08 -6.74 -5.77
C ASP A 226 -20.23 -6.21 -4.61
N ASP A 227 -18.95 -6.58 -4.57
CA ASP A 227 -18.01 -6.17 -3.54
C ASP A 227 -17.83 -4.64 -3.59
N GLN A 228 -18.27 -3.97 -2.52
CA GLN A 228 -18.16 -2.52 -2.37
C GLN A 228 -16.80 -2.20 -1.78
N ASP A 229 -16.03 -1.38 -2.49
CA ASP A 229 -14.78 -0.84 -1.95
C ASP A 229 -15.13 0.04 -0.73
N ASN A 230 -14.59 -0.30 0.45
CA ASN A 230 -14.95 0.32 1.74
C ASN A 230 -14.77 1.86 1.77
N ASP A 231 -14.01 2.42 0.81
CA ASP A 231 -13.71 3.85 0.70
C ASP A 231 -14.64 4.61 -0.27
N SER A 232 -15.65 3.97 -0.87
CA SER A 232 -16.45 4.55 -1.96
C SER A 232 -17.95 4.21 -1.88
N LEU A 233 -18.79 5.25 -1.76
CA LEU A 233 -20.27 5.14 -1.86
C LEU A 233 -20.78 4.78 -3.27
N ASP A 234 -19.97 4.95 -4.33
CA ASP A 234 -20.38 4.57 -5.69
C ASP A 234 -19.92 3.15 -6.01
N ASN A 235 -20.77 2.42 -6.74
CA ASN A 235 -20.46 1.08 -7.23
C ASN A 235 -19.28 1.15 -8.22
N HIS A 236 -18.25 0.33 -7.98
CA HIS A 236 -17.06 0.21 -8.82
C HIS A 236 -17.38 -0.07 -10.30
N LEU A 237 -18.48 -0.77 -10.57
CA LEU A 237 -18.94 -1.11 -11.93
C LEU A 237 -19.46 0.08 -12.73
N ASP A 238 -19.84 1.15 -12.05
CA ASP A 238 -20.28 2.40 -12.65
C ASP A 238 -19.10 3.35 -12.94
N ARG A 239 -17.86 2.91 -12.67
CA ARG A 239 -16.63 3.69 -12.87
C ARG A 239 -15.66 3.04 -13.85
N ILE A 240 -15.64 1.72 -13.98
CA ILE A 240 -14.71 1.07 -14.91
C ILE A 240 -15.34 0.91 -16.29
N SER A 241 -14.61 1.30 -17.33
CA SER A 241 -15.00 1.02 -18.70
C SER A 241 -14.76 -0.47 -19.01
N LEU A 242 -15.61 -1.08 -19.82
CA LEU A 242 -15.52 -2.49 -20.21
C LEU A 242 -14.21 -2.79 -20.94
N ARG A 243 -13.76 -1.88 -21.81
CA ARG A 243 -12.48 -2.00 -22.52
C ARG A 243 -11.31 -2.01 -21.54
N LYS A 244 -11.29 -1.05 -20.61
CA LYS A 244 -10.25 -0.95 -19.57
C LYS A 244 -10.20 -2.20 -18.71
N LEU A 245 -11.35 -2.72 -18.28
CA LEU A 245 -11.43 -3.96 -17.53
C LEU A 245 -10.83 -5.13 -18.32
N LEU A 246 -11.25 -5.31 -19.57
CA LEU A 246 -10.79 -6.40 -20.43
C LEU A 246 -9.27 -6.35 -20.66
N GLU A 247 -8.74 -5.17 -21.01
CA GLU A 247 -7.31 -4.96 -21.26
C GLU A 247 -6.47 -5.17 -20.00
N ASN A 248 -6.88 -4.57 -18.87
CA ASN A 248 -6.15 -4.73 -17.61
C ASN A 248 -6.13 -6.19 -17.16
N LEU A 249 -7.26 -6.89 -17.21
CA LEU A 249 -7.32 -8.31 -16.85
C LEU A 249 -6.44 -9.16 -17.76
N ASN A 250 -6.43 -8.88 -19.07
CA ASN A 250 -5.56 -9.58 -20.01
C ASN A 250 -4.07 -9.34 -19.70
N ILE A 251 -3.66 -8.10 -19.41
CA ILE A 251 -2.28 -7.79 -19.04
C ILE A 251 -1.89 -8.54 -17.76
N LEU A 252 -2.72 -8.46 -16.70
CA LEU A 252 -2.45 -9.08 -15.41
C LEU A 252 -2.38 -10.62 -15.50
N LYS A 253 -3.31 -11.23 -16.25
CA LYS A 253 -3.43 -12.67 -16.34
C LYS A 253 -2.45 -13.30 -17.33
N ASN A 254 -2.25 -12.68 -18.49
CA ASN A 254 -1.53 -13.31 -19.60
C ASN A 254 -0.13 -12.73 -19.83
N GLN A 255 0.08 -11.43 -19.61
CA GLN A 255 1.42 -10.84 -19.75
C GLN A 255 2.21 -10.95 -18.45
N LEU A 256 1.63 -10.54 -17.33
CA LEU A 256 2.25 -10.62 -16.00
C LEU A 256 2.11 -11.99 -15.35
N ASN A 257 1.26 -12.87 -15.91
CA ASN A 257 1.01 -14.22 -15.41
C ASN A 257 0.74 -14.27 -13.88
N LEU A 258 -0.13 -13.38 -13.40
CA LEU A 258 -0.51 -13.35 -11.99
C LEU A 258 -1.47 -14.50 -11.64
N PRO A 259 -1.31 -15.11 -10.45
CA PRO A 259 -2.25 -16.11 -9.93
C PRO A 259 -3.67 -15.55 -9.80
N VAL A 260 -4.68 -16.34 -10.19
CA VAL A 260 -6.09 -15.90 -10.18
C VAL A 260 -6.56 -15.57 -8.76
N ASN A 261 -6.19 -16.36 -7.76
CA ASN A 261 -6.51 -16.10 -6.36
C ASN A 261 -5.96 -14.74 -5.88
N PHE A 262 -4.77 -14.35 -6.33
CA PHE A 262 -4.19 -13.03 -6.05
C PHE A 262 -4.99 -11.92 -6.75
N MET A 263 -5.32 -12.10 -8.03
CA MET A 263 -6.11 -11.14 -8.78
C MET A 263 -7.50 -10.92 -8.17
N VAL A 264 -8.17 -11.99 -7.72
CA VAL A 264 -9.47 -11.93 -7.04
C VAL A 264 -9.35 -11.14 -5.73
N LYS A 265 -8.31 -11.42 -4.93
CA LYS A 265 -8.07 -10.72 -3.65
C LYS A 265 -7.79 -9.23 -3.82
N HIS A 266 -7.15 -8.84 -4.91
CA HIS A 266 -6.73 -7.46 -5.19
C HIS A 266 -7.49 -6.80 -6.35
N PHE A 267 -8.68 -7.33 -6.68
CA PHE A 267 -9.41 -7.03 -7.91
C PHE A 267 -9.65 -5.53 -8.14
N HIS A 268 -10.23 -4.83 -7.15
CA HIS A 268 -10.60 -3.40 -7.26
C HIS A 268 -9.40 -2.49 -7.51
N MET A 269 -8.28 -2.81 -6.88
CA MET A 269 -7.05 -2.05 -7.06
C MET A 269 -6.48 -2.29 -8.45
N LEU A 270 -6.36 -3.56 -8.87
CA LEU A 270 -5.70 -3.95 -10.11
C LEU A 270 -6.48 -3.55 -11.37
N CYS A 271 -7.80 -3.68 -11.36
CA CYS A 271 -8.62 -3.40 -12.54
C CYS A 271 -8.74 -1.89 -12.81
N ASN A 272 -8.62 -1.04 -11.79
CA ASN A 272 -8.73 0.41 -11.95
C ASN A 272 -7.43 1.12 -12.34
N CYS A 273 -6.30 0.42 -12.37
CA CYS A 273 -5.01 0.99 -12.76
C CYS A 273 -5.04 1.60 -14.17
N ASP A 274 -4.23 2.63 -14.41
CA ASP A 274 -4.05 3.17 -15.76
C ASP A 274 -3.51 2.07 -16.69
N THR A 275 -4.22 1.82 -17.79
CA THR A 275 -3.93 0.69 -18.68
C THR A 275 -2.61 0.88 -19.44
N ALA A 276 -2.31 2.11 -19.86
CA ALA A 276 -1.07 2.41 -20.55
C ALA A 276 0.15 2.25 -19.62
N ASN A 277 0.04 2.69 -18.38
CA ASN A 277 1.06 2.48 -17.36
C ASN A 277 1.22 1.00 -17.00
N LEU A 278 0.10 0.27 -16.81
CA LEU A 278 0.11 -1.15 -16.51
C LEU A 278 0.77 -1.98 -17.63
N ALA A 279 0.49 -1.65 -18.90
CA ALA A 279 1.13 -2.28 -20.04
C ALA A 279 2.65 -2.05 -20.03
N LYS A 280 3.10 -0.82 -19.72
CA LYS A 280 4.53 -0.53 -19.57
C LYS A 280 5.15 -1.28 -18.38
N LEU A 281 4.47 -1.33 -17.23
CA LEU A 281 4.92 -2.14 -16.09
C LEU A 281 5.09 -3.60 -16.49
N ALA A 282 4.16 -4.15 -17.27
CA ALA A 282 4.24 -5.52 -17.78
C ALA A 282 5.44 -5.78 -18.71
N THR A 283 6.08 -4.74 -19.28
CA THR A 283 7.30 -4.89 -20.08
C THR A 283 8.59 -4.90 -19.27
N ILE A 284 8.54 -4.61 -17.96
CA ILE A 284 9.75 -4.59 -17.12
C ILE A 284 10.27 -6.02 -16.94
N ASN A 285 11.44 -6.32 -17.49
CA ASN A 285 12.06 -7.65 -17.50
C ASN A 285 12.14 -8.31 -16.11
N HIS A 286 12.38 -7.52 -15.07
CA HIS A 286 12.50 -8.02 -13.69
C HIS A 286 11.23 -8.68 -13.15
N PHE A 287 10.05 -8.39 -13.73
CA PHE A 287 8.82 -9.08 -13.38
C PHE A 287 8.67 -10.45 -14.03
N HIS A 288 9.46 -10.77 -15.06
CA HIS A 288 9.40 -12.05 -15.77
C HIS A 288 10.43 -13.08 -15.28
N HIS A 289 11.24 -12.70 -14.28
CA HIS A 289 12.19 -13.60 -13.64
C HIS A 289 11.55 -14.22 -12.39
N SER A 290 10.59 -15.13 -12.57
CA SER A 290 10.08 -15.93 -11.45
C SER A 290 11.05 -17.07 -11.15
N ILE A 291 11.51 -17.14 -9.89
CA ILE A 291 12.17 -18.32 -9.33
C ILE A 291 11.04 -19.23 -8.83
N ASP A 292 11.13 -20.53 -9.12
CA ASP A 292 10.10 -21.59 -8.95
C ASP A 292 9.54 -21.83 -7.52
N ASN A 293 9.50 -20.83 -6.64
CA ASN A 293 8.90 -20.91 -5.31
C ASN A 293 8.05 -19.67 -4.99
N ASP A 294 6.74 -19.88 -4.79
CA ASP A 294 5.68 -18.89 -4.56
C ASP A 294 5.98 -17.84 -3.46
N SER A 295 6.90 -18.10 -2.52
CA SER A 295 7.18 -17.18 -1.41
C SER A 295 8.07 -15.99 -1.76
N ASN A 296 8.72 -15.99 -2.93
CA ASN A 296 9.67 -14.95 -3.36
C ASN A 296 9.31 -14.36 -4.74
N ASP A 297 8.03 -14.28 -5.08
CA ASP A 297 7.59 -13.65 -6.32
C ASP A 297 7.52 -12.11 -6.18
N LEU A 298 8.43 -11.41 -6.86
CA LEU A 298 8.48 -9.96 -6.92
C LEU A 298 7.18 -9.34 -7.45
N ARG A 299 6.52 -10.01 -8.41
CA ARG A 299 5.26 -9.52 -8.98
C ARG A 299 4.19 -9.43 -7.90
N LEU A 300 4.04 -10.46 -7.07
CA LEU A 300 3.05 -10.48 -5.99
C LEU A 300 3.35 -9.42 -4.94
N ALA A 301 4.63 -9.24 -4.59
CA ALA A 301 5.05 -8.19 -3.67
C ALA A 301 4.74 -6.78 -4.22
N PHE A 302 5.00 -6.54 -5.51
CA PHE A 302 4.79 -5.25 -6.18
C PHE A 302 3.31 -4.95 -6.41
N PHE A 303 2.60 -5.85 -7.10
CA PHE A 303 1.21 -5.67 -7.52
C PHE A 303 0.20 -5.80 -6.40
N CYS A 304 0.62 -5.99 -5.13
CA CYS A 304 -0.28 -5.85 -3.98
C CYS A 304 -0.29 -4.42 -3.40
N ARG A 305 0.47 -3.49 -3.99
CA ARG A 305 0.69 -2.12 -3.48
C ARG A 305 0.12 -1.07 -4.43
N LYS A 306 -1.06 -0.52 -4.09
CA LYS A 306 -1.77 0.50 -4.88
C LYS A 306 -0.89 1.69 -5.30
N ARG A 307 -0.05 2.17 -4.38
CA ARG A 307 0.86 3.30 -4.65
C ARG A 307 1.87 2.96 -5.74
N LEU A 308 2.50 1.79 -5.66
CA LEU A 308 3.52 1.38 -6.63
C LEU A 308 2.94 1.17 -8.03
N VAL A 309 1.77 0.53 -8.14
CA VAL A 309 1.14 0.27 -9.44
C VAL A 309 0.72 1.58 -10.15
N ASN A 310 0.48 2.64 -9.38
CA ASN A 310 0.12 3.96 -9.91
C ASN A 310 1.32 4.87 -10.16
N LEU A 311 2.56 4.46 -9.83
CA LEU A 311 3.76 5.21 -10.21
C LEU A 311 4.09 4.95 -11.69
N ASP A 312 4.68 5.96 -12.33
CA ASP A 312 5.13 5.84 -13.73
C ASP A 312 6.10 4.65 -13.88
N ALA A 313 5.80 3.77 -14.83
CA ALA A 313 6.55 2.55 -15.08
C ALA A 313 8.04 2.80 -15.36
N LYS A 314 8.39 3.90 -16.05
CA LYS A 314 9.80 4.25 -16.32
C LYS A 314 10.55 4.58 -15.04
N LEU A 315 9.90 5.27 -14.10
CA LEU A 315 10.50 5.58 -12.79
C LEU A 315 10.70 4.30 -11.98
N ILE A 316 9.75 3.37 -12.02
CA ILE A 316 9.89 2.06 -11.37
C ILE A 316 11.07 1.30 -11.97
N GLU A 317 11.15 1.20 -13.30
CA GLU A 317 12.23 0.52 -14.00
C GLU A 317 13.61 1.13 -13.67
N GLU A 318 13.71 2.46 -13.69
CA GLU A 318 14.93 3.18 -13.31
C GLU A 318 15.36 2.86 -11.88
N ARG A 319 14.43 2.93 -10.92
CA ARG A 319 14.70 2.63 -9.50
C ARG A 319 15.15 1.18 -9.30
N MET A 320 14.49 0.23 -9.96
CA MET A 320 14.88 -1.18 -9.94
C MET A 320 16.28 -1.37 -10.51
N ASN A 321 16.58 -0.74 -11.66
CA ASN A 321 17.91 -0.82 -12.27
C ASN A 321 19.00 -0.22 -11.38
N ILE A 322 18.74 0.89 -10.70
CA ILE A 322 19.68 1.48 -9.73
C ILE A 322 19.97 0.49 -8.60
N LEU A 323 18.94 -0.13 -8.02
CA LEU A 323 19.11 -1.07 -6.91
C LEU A 323 19.89 -2.33 -7.35
N LEU A 324 19.50 -2.92 -8.47
CA LEU A 324 20.03 -4.21 -8.93
C LEU A 324 21.40 -4.08 -9.60
N LYS A 325 21.60 -3.06 -10.45
CA LYS A 325 22.85 -2.89 -11.22
C LYS A 325 23.88 -2.04 -10.48
N ASN A 326 23.47 -0.91 -9.89
CA ASN A 326 24.44 0.04 -9.32
C ASN A 326 24.80 -0.32 -7.88
N TYR A 327 23.82 -0.82 -7.10
CA TYR A 327 24.03 -1.20 -5.70
C TYR A 327 24.11 -2.72 -5.48
N GLY A 328 24.09 -3.52 -6.56
CA GLY A 328 24.30 -4.97 -6.50
C GLY A 328 23.26 -5.74 -5.68
N CYS A 329 22.07 -5.16 -5.46
CA CYS A 329 21.01 -5.84 -4.71
C CYS A 329 20.46 -7.03 -5.51
N THR A 330 19.98 -8.04 -4.79
CA THR A 330 19.33 -9.20 -5.41
C THR A 330 17.82 -8.97 -5.57
N ILE A 331 17.20 -9.69 -6.52
CA ILE A 331 15.74 -9.73 -6.66
C ILE A 331 15.06 -10.21 -5.37
N GLN A 332 15.70 -11.12 -4.62
CA GLN A 332 15.18 -11.60 -3.35
C GLN A 332 15.14 -10.49 -2.28
N GLN A 333 16.18 -9.66 -2.17
CA GLN A 333 16.19 -8.49 -1.30
C GLN A 333 15.09 -7.50 -1.70
N LEU A 334 14.92 -7.25 -3.00
CA LEU A 334 13.87 -6.38 -3.53
C LEU A 334 12.46 -6.91 -3.24
N THR A 335 12.25 -8.21 -3.37
CA THR A 335 10.98 -8.86 -3.05
C THR A 335 10.66 -8.76 -1.56
N CYS A 336 11.67 -8.91 -0.70
CA CYS A 336 11.50 -8.76 0.75
C CYS A 336 11.11 -7.34 1.16
N ASN A 337 11.49 -6.31 0.40
CA ASN A 337 11.09 -4.95 0.67
C ASN A 337 10.93 -4.08 -0.59
N VAL A 338 9.82 -4.30 -1.30
CA VAL A 338 9.47 -3.54 -2.50
C VAL A 338 9.13 -2.06 -2.24
N LEU A 339 8.83 -1.69 -0.99
CA LEU A 339 8.49 -0.32 -0.61
C LEU A 339 9.64 0.66 -0.82
N ILE A 340 10.87 0.17 -0.93
CA ILE A 340 12.02 0.98 -1.32
C ILE A 340 11.78 1.70 -2.67
N LEU A 341 10.98 1.12 -3.57
CA LEU A 341 10.63 1.71 -4.86
C LEU A 341 9.68 2.90 -4.75
N GLU A 342 9.08 3.17 -3.58
CA GLU A 342 8.29 4.39 -3.36
C GLU A 342 9.19 5.62 -3.20
N LEU A 343 10.45 5.45 -2.78
CA LEU A 343 11.41 6.54 -2.62
C LEU A 343 11.84 7.13 -3.97
N SER A 344 12.23 8.41 -3.97
CA SER A 344 12.90 9.00 -5.13
C SER A 344 14.29 8.37 -5.33
N THR A 345 14.80 8.44 -6.56
CA THR A 345 16.15 7.97 -6.90
C THR A 345 17.23 8.65 -6.06
N ASP A 346 17.11 9.95 -5.83
CA ASP A 346 18.02 10.70 -4.97
C ASP A 346 17.96 10.25 -3.51
N LYS A 347 16.76 9.95 -2.99
CA LYS A 347 16.63 9.45 -1.61
C LYS A 347 17.21 8.04 -1.45
N ILE A 348 17.05 7.18 -2.45
CA ILE A 348 17.71 5.87 -2.48
C ILE A 348 19.23 6.06 -2.41
N ARG A 349 19.80 6.94 -3.26
CA ARG A 349 21.24 7.23 -3.28
C ARG A 349 21.74 7.75 -1.93
N GLU A 350 21.07 8.76 -1.38
CA GLU A 350 21.37 9.34 -0.06
C GLU A 350 21.39 8.25 1.03
N ASN A 351 20.40 7.36 1.03
CA ASN A 351 20.27 6.33 2.04
C ASN A 351 21.38 5.27 1.92
N PHE A 352 21.80 4.89 0.71
CA PHE A 352 22.94 4.01 0.50
C PHE A 352 24.27 4.65 0.93
N GLU A 353 24.46 5.95 0.68
CA GLU A 353 25.65 6.67 1.16
C GLU A 353 25.69 6.76 2.68
N LYS A 354 24.54 6.95 3.34
CA LYS A 354 24.43 6.84 4.78
C LYS A 354 24.80 5.44 5.27
N PHE A 355 24.27 4.40 4.63
CA PHE A 355 24.59 3.02 4.97
C PHE A 355 26.08 2.72 4.90
N LYS A 356 26.78 3.13 3.82
CA LYS A 356 28.25 2.94 3.67
C LYS A 356 29.07 3.55 4.81
N LYS A 357 28.56 4.62 5.44
CA LYS A 357 29.23 5.30 6.57
C LYS A 357 28.96 4.66 7.93
N GLN A 358 28.19 3.58 8.01
CA GLN A 358 27.82 2.90 9.26
C GLN A 358 28.48 1.52 9.34
N PRO A 359 29.64 1.38 10.02
CA PRO A 359 30.33 0.10 10.18
C PRO A 359 29.45 -1.00 10.81
N GLU A 360 28.61 -0.64 11.78
CA GLU A 360 27.76 -1.58 12.52
C GLU A 360 26.70 -2.26 11.64
N LEU A 361 26.36 -1.64 10.50
CA LEU A 361 25.36 -2.14 9.57
C LEU A 361 25.96 -2.89 8.38
N GLN A 362 27.29 -2.87 8.20
CA GLN A 362 27.93 -3.51 7.03
C GLN A 362 27.73 -5.02 6.98
N SER A 363 27.58 -5.68 8.14
CA SER A 363 27.27 -7.12 8.22
C SER A 363 25.94 -7.51 7.54
N TYR A 364 25.09 -6.54 7.20
CA TYR A 364 23.82 -6.77 6.51
C TYR A 364 23.88 -6.53 5.00
N SER A 365 25.05 -6.27 4.40
CA SER A 365 25.21 -6.07 2.95
C SER A 365 24.58 -7.20 2.13
N ASP A 366 24.78 -8.44 2.54
CA ASP A 366 24.28 -9.62 1.83
C ASP A 366 22.98 -10.17 2.45
N SER A 367 22.44 -9.48 3.46
CA SER A 367 21.21 -9.91 4.15
C SER A 367 19.97 -9.62 3.32
N ARG A 368 18.96 -10.49 3.44
CA ARG A 368 17.60 -10.25 2.91
C ARG A 368 16.96 -8.95 3.42
N ASP A 369 17.41 -8.47 4.58
CA ASP A 369 16.88 -7.26 5.22
C ASP A 369 17.59 -5.97 4.79
N LEU A 370 18.60 -6.03 3.89
CA LEU A 370 19.37 -4.87 3.44
C LEU A 370 18.44 -3.70 3.05
N LEU A 371 17.52 -3.92 2.11
CA LEU A 371 16.66 -2.84 1.60
C LEU A 371 15.70 -2.29 2.66
N ARG A 372 15.38 -3.09 3.69
CA ARG A 372 14.64 -2.60 4.87
C ARG A 372 15.48 -1.67 5.73
N ILE A 373 16.77 -1.95 5.88
CA ILE A 373 17.72 -1.04 6.52
C ILE A 373 17.85 0.24 5.69
N ILE A 374 18.09 0.14 4.38
CA ILE A 374 18.24 1.30 3.51
C ILE A 374 16.99 2.19 3.56
N LEU A 375 15.79 1.61 3.52
CA LEU A 375 14.53 2.37 3.63
C LEU A 375 14.43 3.15 4.96
N ASN A 376 15.00 2.62 6.05
CA ASN A 376 14.86 3.14 7.41
C ASN A 376 16.20 3.60 8.02
N ILE A 377 17.18 3.97 7.18
CA ILE A 377 18.57 4.17 7.62
C ILE A 377 18.69 5.27 8.67
N ASP A 378 17.91 6.33 8.55
CA ASP A 378 17.88 7.44 9.52
C ASP A 378 17.43 7.00 10.91
N ILE A 379 16.50 6.05 10.97
CA ILE A 379 16.04 5.45 12.24
C ILE A 379 17.15 4.57 12.82
N ALA A 380 17.79 3.75 11.98
CA ALA A 380 18.87 2.88 12.41
C ALA A 380 20.04 3.68 13.00
N ILE A 381 20.51 4.71 12.28
CA ILE A 381 21.62 5.57 12.71
C ILE A 381 21.35 6.19 14.07
N ARG A 382 20.19 6.84 14.23
CA ARG A 382 19.82 7.49 15.49
C ARG A 382 19.75 6.49 16.65
N ASN A 383 19.20 5.31 16.41
CA ASN A 383 19.10 4.28 17.45
C ASN A 383 20.48 3.68 17.79
N ILE A 384 21.41 3.59 16.82
CA ILE A 384 22.81 3.22 17.06
C ILE A 384 23.52 4.27 17.92
N GLU A 385 23.33 5.56 17.60
CA GLU A 385 23.89 6.67 18.39
C GLU A 385 23.40 6.61 19.85
N LEU A 386 22.10 6.40 20.04
CA LEU A 386 21.51 6.28 21.38
C LEU A 386 22.05 5.06 22.15
N LEU A 387 22.34 3.94 21.47
CA LEU A 387 22.99 2.79 22.10
C LEU A 387 24.42 3.14 22.53
N LYS A 388 25.20 3.84 21.68
CA LYS A 388 26.55 4.28 21.99
C LYS A 388 26.58 5.23 23.19
N GLU A 389 25.64 6.18 23.27
CA GLU A 389 25.48 7.08 24.41
C GLU A 389 25.22 6.34 25.73
N LYS A 390 24.58 5.16 25.66
CA LYS A 390 24.34 4.29 26.82
C LYS A 390 25.40 3.21 27.02
N GLY A 391 26.50 3.24 26.26
CA GLY A 391 27.56 2.24 26.34
C GLY A 391 27.14 0.84 25.89
N MET A 392 26.05 0.71 25.13
CA MET A 392 25.56 -0.56 24.59
C MET A 392 26.03 -0.79 23.16
N GLN A 393 26.38 -2.04 22.84
CA GLN A 393 26.79 -2.39 21.48
C GLN A 393 25.59 -2.80 20.63
N THR A 394 25.57 -2.35 19.37
CA THR A 394 24.50 -2.63 18.39
C THR A 394 24.23 -4.11 18.19
N ARG A 395 25.26 -4.97 18.34
CA ARG A 395 25.11 -6.43 18.16
C ARG A 395 24.06 -7.03 19.09
N TYR A 396 23.85 -6.47 20.28
CA TYR A 396 22.89 -6.99 21.27
C TYR A 396 21.43 -6.66 20.98
N VAL A 397 21.18 -5.90 19.91
CA VAL A 397 19.86 -5.45 19.52
C VAL A 397 19.52 -6.08 18.18
N SER A 398 18.44 -6.87 18.15
CA SER A 398 17.95 -7.41 16.88
C SER A 398 17.61 -6.28 15.91
N LEU A 399 17.83 -6.51 14.61
CA LEU A 399 17.51 -5.53 13.57
C LEU A 399 16.07 -5.02 13.66
N HIS A 400 15.11 -5.90 13.98
CA HIS A 400 13.71 -5.52 14.18
C HIS A 400 13.55 -4.45 15.28
N ASN A 401 14.28 -4.59 16.39
CA ASN A 401 14.25 -3.62 17.47
C ASN A 401 15.02 -2.34 17.09
N LEU A 402 16.13 -2.48 16.38
CA LEU A 402 16.94 -1.35 15.91
C LEU A 402 16.15 -0.43 14.95
N LEU A 403 15.24 -0.98 14.16
CA LEU A 403 14.41 -0.21 13.22
C LEU A 403 13.10 0.31 13.84
N LYS A 404 12.93 0.26 15.19
CA LYS A 404 11.76 0.84 15.84
C LYS A 404 11.79 2.37 15.80
N PRO A 405 10.63 3.05 15.71
CA PRO A 405 10.54 4.49 15.88
C PRO A 405 11.15 4.93 17.21
N SER A 406 11.82 6.08 17.23
CA SER A 406 12.64 6.57 18.36
C SER A 406 11.93 6.48 19.70
N ASN A 407 10.67 6.92 19.81
CA ASN A 407 9.93 6.87 21.08
C ASN A 407 9.82 5.44 21.63
N ARG A 408 9.50 4.46 20.76
CA ARG A 408 9.40 3.04 21.16
C ARG A 408 10.76 2.45 21.48
N PHE A 409 11.80 2.86 20.76
CA PHE A 409 13.16 2.42 21.00
C PHE A 409 13.70 2.94 22.33
N SER A 410 13.53 4.23 22.63
CA SER A 410 13.95 4.85 23.89
C SER A 410 13.25 4.25 25.10
N THR A 411 11.93 3.96 25.02
CA THR A 411 11.23 3.25 26.11
C THR A 411 11.78 1.83 26.32
N MET A 412 12.08 1.12 25.23
CA MET A 412 12.66 -0.23 25.31
C MET A 412 14.07 -0.19 25.94
N LEU A 413 14.89 0.78 25.53
CA LEU A 413 16.23 1.03 26.06
C LEU A 413 16.20 1.38 27.55
N ALA A 414 15.31 2.29 27.97
CA ALA A 414 15.16 2.69 29.38
C ALA A 414 14.76 1.50 30.27
N ASN A 415 13.98 0.57 29.73
CA ASN A 415 13.53 -0.62 30.43
C ASN A 415 14.47 -1.84 30.25
N ASN A 416 15.63 -1.66 29.62
CA ASN A 416 16.57 -2.74 29.25
C ASN A 416 15.92 -3.92 28.54
N ASN A 417 14.81 -3.74 27.80
CA ASN A 417 13.96 -4.83 27.33
C ASN A 417 14.36 -5.31 25.91
N PHE A 418 15.62 -5.70 25.75
CA PHE A 418 16.17 -6.13 24.47
C PHE A 418 15.92 -7.62 24.21
N LYS A 419 14.75 -7.90 23.64
CA LYS A 419 14.33 -9.27 23.34
C LYS A 419 15.12 -9.85 22.16
N LEU A 420 15.89 -10.92 22.39
CA LEU A 420 16.53 -11.77 21.39
C LEU A 420 15.91 -13.18 21.41
N THR A 421 16.06 -13.89 20.28
CA THR A 421 15.85 -15.35 20.28
C THR A 421 17.11 -16.04 20.78
N LEU A 422 16.97 -17.21 21.41
CA LEU A 422 18.12 -18.00 21.85
C LEU A 422 19.06 -18.35 20.70
N ASN A 423 18.51 -18.64 19.51
CA ASN A 423 19.33 -18.96 18.34
C ASN A 423 20.24 -17.78 17.95
N THR A 424 19.68 -16.56 17.89
CA THR A 424 20.45 -15.35 17.56
C THR A 424 21.53 -15.08 18.62
N PHE A 425 21.16 -15.19 19.90
CA PHE A 425 22.10 -14.98 21.01
C PHE A 425 23.27 -15.98 20.95
N VAL A 426 22.97 -17.26 20.76
CA VAL A 426 23.98 -18.32 20.68
C VAL A 426 24.93 -18.11 19.50
N GLN A 427 24.40 -17.80 18.32
CA GLN A 427 25.21 -17.56 17.13
C GLN A 427 26.17 -16.39 17.34
N MET A 428 25.72 -15.33 18.00
CA MET A 428 26.56 -14.16 18.28
C MET A 428 27.66 -14.43 19.30
N HIS A 429 27.37 -15.19 20.36
CA HIS A 429 28.30 -15.35 21.50
C HIS A 429 29.23 -16.55 21.38
N PHE A 430 28.85 -17.58 20.61
CA PHE A 430 29.56 -18.85 20.52
C PHE A 430 29.85 -19.30 19.07
N GLY A 431 29.35 -18.59 18.05
CA GLY A 431 29.61 -18.94 16.64
C GLY A 431 28.99 -20.26 16.17
N ILE A 432 28.07 -20.85 16.95
CA ILE A 432 27.39 -22.12 16.64
C ILE A 432 25.89 -21.93 16.46
N THR A 433 25.22 -22.91 15.86
CA THR A 433 23.77 -22.90 15.64
C THR A 433 23.01 -23.51 16.82
N LEU A 434 21.74 -23.13 17.00
CA LEU A 434 20.88 -23.79 18.00
C LEU A 434 20.75 -25.30 17.74
N LYS A 435 20.81 -25.75 16.47
CA LYS A 435 20.76 -27.17 16.10
C LYS A 435 21.95 -27.94 16.68
N GLU A 436 23.15 -27.40 16.59
CA GLU A 436 24.35 -28.00 17.17
C GLU A 436 24.27 -28.05 18.69
N ILE A 437 23.76 -27.00 19.32
CA ILE A 437 23.45 -27.03 20.77
C ILE A 437 22.45 -28.15 21.09
N LYS A 438 21.36 -28.30 20.32
CA LYS A 438 20.39 -29.38 20.56
C LYS A 438 21.00 -30.77 20.50
N ASN A 439 21.93 -30.97 19.57
CA ASN A 439 22.63 -32.23 19.41
C ASN A 439 23.60 -32.50 20.58
N ARG A 440 24.19 -31.46 21.17
CA ARG A 440 25.13 -31.58 22.31
C ARG A 440 24.44 -31.82 23.65
N ILE A 441 23.39 -31.05 23.95
CA ILE A 441 22.76 -31.03 25.29
C ILE A 441 21.47 -31.86 25.36
N GLY A 442 21.00 -32.41 24.23
CA GLY A 442 19.79 -33.24 24.16
C GLY A 442 18.47 -32.44 24.13
N LYS A 443 17.37 -33.06 24.61
CA LYS A 443 16.03 -32.47 24.54
C LYS A 443 15.90 -31.25 25.46
N PHE A 444 15.59 -30.10 24.86
CA PHE A 444 15.16 -28.90 25.58
C PHE A 444 13.85 -29.20 26.32
N GLN A 445 13.78 -28.90 27.63
CA GLN A 445 12.49 -28.83 28.30
C GLN A 445 11.67 -27.71 27.66
N SER A 446 10.62 -28.10 26.96
CA SER A 446 9.98 -27.39 25.85
C SER A 446 9.14 -26.16 26.23
N SER A 447 8.99 -25.84 27.51
CA SER A 447 8.09 -24.75 27.95
C SER A 447 8.77 -23.38 28.07
N LYS A 448 10.11 -23.32 28.25
CA LYS A 448 10.86 -22.05 28.43
C LYS A 448 11.58 -21.56 27.17
N THR A 449 11.83 -22.43 26.18
CA THR A 449 12.60 -22.13 24.96
C THR A 449 11.88 -21.26 23.92
N THR A 450 10.58 -21.06 24.07
CA THR A 450 9.78 -20.18 23.21
C THR A 450 9.74 -18.74 23.74
N ARG A 451 10.29 -18.48 24.94
CA ARG A 451 10.34 -17.13 25.50
C ARG A 451 11.50 -16.35 24.87
N SER A 452 11.23 -15.09 24.51
CA SER A 452 12.28 -14.13 24.15
C SER A 452 13.18 -13.85 25.37
N LEU A 453 14.50 -13.98 25.23
CA LEU A 453 15.46 -13.64 26.28
C LEU A 453 15.82 -12.16 26.25
N ASN A 454 16.12 -11.57 27.40
CA ASN A 454 16.68 -10.23 27.49
C ASN A 454 18.19 -10.31 27.22
N SER A 455 18.67 -9.68 26.15
CA SER A 455 20.05 -9.80 25.69
C SER A 455 21.07 -9.24 26.67
N VAL A 456 20.76 -8.12 27.32
CA VAL A 456 21.63 -7.49 28.33
C VAL A 456 21.79 -8.41 29.54
N ASN A 457 20.67 -8.95 30.04
CA ASN A 457 20.69 -9.88 31.16
C ASN A 457 21.45 -11.17 30.81
N ALA A 458 21.18 -11.74 29.64
CA ALA A 458 21.85 -12.95 29.16
C ALA A 458 23.36 -12.74 28.99
N GLU A 459 23.78 -11.56 28.52
CA GLU A 459 25.18 -11.21 28.41
C GLU A 459 25.85 -11.06 29.77
N ASN A 460 25.23 -10.36 30.72
CA ASN A 460 25.77 -10.24 32.08
C ASN A 460 26.02 -11.62 32.70
N ILE A 461 25.11 -12.56 32.47
CA ILE A 461 25.25 -13.95 32.91
C ILE A 461 26.45 -14.65 32.25
N VAL A 462 26.59 -14.53 30.92
CA VAL A 462 27.72 -15.15 30.19
C VAL A 462 29.06 -14.52 30.60
N ASN A 463 29.13 -13.19 30.70
CA ASN A 463 30.34 -12.48 31.12
C ASN A 463 30.72 -12.85 32.55
N PHE A 464 29.75 -12.90 33.46
CA PHE A 464 29.97 -13.38 34.81
C PHE A 464 30.56 -14.79 34.83
N PHE A 465 30.01 -15.75 34.06
CA PHE A 465 30.58 -17.10 34.00
C PHE A 465 32.01 -17.14 33.44
N ARG A 466 32.32 -16.30 32.44
CA ARG A 466 33.68 -16.16 31.91
C ARG A 466 34.64 -15.57 32.94
N GLU A 467 34.22 -14.55 33.69
CA GLU A 467 34.99 -13.94 34.78
C GLU A 467 35.29 -14.94 35.90
N GLN A 468 34.39 -15.90 36.15
CA GLN A 468 34.64 -17.00 37.08
C GLN A 468 35.63 -18.06 36.55
N GLY A 469 36.01 -17.96 35.28
CA GLY A 469 36.97 -18.83 34.60
C GLY A 469 36.37 -20.02 33.88
N LEU A 470 35.07 -19.98 33.53
CA LEU A 470 34.43 -21.06 32.77
C LEU A 470 34.69 -20.93 31.26
N SER A 471 34.89 -22.08 30.61
CA SER A 471 35.02 -22.17 29.15
C SER A 471 33.68 -22.00 28.43
N ASP A 472 33.73 -21.58 27.17
CA ASP A 472 32.52 -21.43 26.35
C ASP A 472 31.75 -22.76 26.20
N ASP A 473 32.43 -23.92 26.13
CA ASP A 473 31.76 -25.23 26.10
C ASP A 473 30.98 -25.53 27.40
N GLN A 474 31.52 -25.15 28.56
CA GLN A 474 30.79 -25.25 29.83
C GLN A 474 29.57 -24.32 29.86
N ILE A 475 29.71 -23.11 29.33
CA ILE A 475 28.63 -22.12 29.24
C ILE A 475 27.51 -22.62 28.32
N ILE A 476 27.87 -23.22 27.18
CA ILE A 476 26.93 -23.84 26.24
C ILE A 476 26.13 -24.95 26.96
N ASN A 477 26.78 -25.82 27.73
CA ASN A 477 26.11 -26.89 28.48
C ASN A 477 25.09 -26.37 29.52
N GLY A 478 25.26 -25.12 29.96
CA GLY A 478 24.39 -24.39 30.89
C GLY A 478 23.55 -23.29 30.26
N ILE A 479 23.38 -23.25 28.93
CA ILE A 479 22.84 -22.08 28.23
C ILE A 479 21.44 -21.63 28.71
N TYR A 480 20.66 -22.52 29.31
CA TYR A 480 19.33 -22.22 29.87
C TYR A 480 19.34 -21.18 30.99
N LEU A 481 20.47 -21.01 31.67
CA LEU A 481 20.64 -20.03 32.73
C LEU A 481 20.44 -18.60 32.23
N VAL A 482 20.69 -18.32 30.94
CA VAL A 482 20.52 -16.97 30.37
C VAL A 482 19.08 -16.45 30.36
N PHE A 483 18.10 -17.32 30.63
CA PHE A 483 16.70 -16.95 30.79
C PHE A 483 16.31 -16.53 32.21
N LEU A 484 17.18 -16.74 33.19
CA LEU A 484 16.95 -16.39 34.59
C LEU A 484 17.43 -14.97 34.88
N ASP A 485 16.97 -14.37 35.98
CA ASP A 485 17.46 -13.07 36.43
C ASP A 485 18.94 -13.18 36.85
N PHE A 486 19.78 -12.27 36.32
CA PHE A 486 21.20 -12.20 36.67
C PHE A 486 21.43 -12.11 38.19
N ASN A 487 20.61 -11.34 38.91
CA ASN A 487 20.74 -11.20 40.36
C ASN A 487 20.55 -12.53 41.07
N LEU A 488 19.56 -13.34 40.65
CA LEU A 488 19.32 -14.67 41.20
C LEU A 488 20.51 -15.60 40.96
N ILE A 489 21.12 -15.54 39.77
CA ILE A 489 22.30 -16.35 39.45
C ILE A 489 23.47 -15.96 40.34
N GLN A 490 23.74 -14.66 40.52
CA GLN A 490 24.81 -14.20 41.39
C GLN A 490 24.60 -14.67 42.84
N THR A 491 23.39 -14.53 43.38
CA THR A 491 23.07 -14.96 44.74
C THR A 491 23.31 -16.47 44.93
N VAL A 492 22.76 -17.30 44.05
CA VAL A 492 22.89 -18.77 44.19
C VAL A 492 24.31 -19.24 43.89
N TRP A 493 25.03 -18.56 42.99
CA TRP A 493 26.44 -18.84 42.73
C TRP A 493 27.30 -18.64 43.97
N LEU A 494 27.14 -17.50 44.66
CA LEU A 494 27.87 -17.19 45.88
C LEU A 494 27.58 -18.23 46.98
N GLU A 495 26.33 -18.66 47.13
CA GLU A 495 25.94 -19.72 48.08
C GLU A 495 26.48 -21.11 47.72
N MET A 496 26.80 -21.38 46.45
CA MET A 496 27.35 -22.66 46.03
C MET A 496 28.86 -22.73 46.16
N PHE A 497 29.53 -21.62 45.87
CA PHE A 497 30.97 -21.63 45.58
C PHE A 497 31.79 -20.65 46.45
N ASN A 498 31.14 -19.73 47.17
CA ASN A 498 31.80 -18.73 48.03
C ASN A 498 31.34 -18.76 49.51
N SER A 499 30.56 -19.75 49.95
CA SER A 499 30.22 -19.89 51.38
C SER A 499 31.42 -20.47 52.14
N ASP A 500 32.16 -19.60 52.82
CA ASP A 500 33.23 -19.96 53.76
C ASP A 500 32.72 -20.46 55.13
N ASP A 501 31.41 -20.65 55.31
CA ASP A 501 30.85 -21.08 56.61
C ASP A 501 30.77 -22.61 56.74
N ASN A 502 31.83 -23.14 57.38
CA ASN A 502 31.80 -24.05 58.53
C ASN A 502 30.61 -25.00 58.68
N GLY A 503 30.90 -26.30 58.51
CA GLY A 503 30.33 -27.35 59.35
C GLY A 503 29.45 -28.37 58.64
N ASN A 504 30.05 -29.53 58.38
CA ASN A 504 29.39 -30.86 58.35
C ASN A 504 28.14 -31.02 57.48
N VAL A 505 28.34 -31.31 56.19
CA VAL A 505 27.79 -32.52 55.56
C VAL A 505 28.76 -32.94 54.44
N ASP A 506 29.40 -34.10 54.61
CA ASP A 506 30.08 -34.91 53.59
C ASP A 506 31.07 -34.21 52.61
N GLY A 507 32.29 -33.99 53.10
CA GLY A 507 33.43 -34.69 52.52
C GLY A 507 33.92 -34.38 51.10
N HIS A 508 33.58 -33.25 50.47
CA HIS A 508 34.24 -32.81 49.22
C HIS A 508 34.74 -31.35 49.29
N GLN A 509 35.83 -31.14 50.05
CA GLN A 509 36.69 -29.96 49.89
C GLN A 509 37.07 -29.76 48.41
N ASN A 510 36.88 -28.55 47.89
CA ASN A 510 37.60 -27.95 46.75
C ASN A 510 37.98 -28.86 45.57
N ARG A 511 37.09 -29.75 45.13
CA ARG A 511 37.28 -30.46 43.85
C ARG A 511 36.97 -29.51 42.71
N ASN A 512 38.00 -29.09 41.97
CA ASN A 512 38.05 -28.62 40.56
C ASN A 512 36.71 -28.37 39.84
N TRP A 513 35.76 -27.67 40.46
CA TRP A 513 34.41 -27.49 39.94
C TRP A 513 34.46 -26.60 38.70
N LYS A 514 35.45 -25.69 38.65
CA LYS A 514 35.80 -24.90 37.47
C LYS A 514 36.18 -25.76 36.26
N GLN A 515 36.67 -26.98 36.46
CA GLN A 515 36.99 -27.91 35.39
C GLN A 515 35.85 -28.89 35.09
N HIS A 516 34.76 -28.90 35.87
CA HIS A 516 33.67 -29.83 35.66
C HIS A 516 32.80 -29.39 34.47
N PRO A 517 32.58 -30.24 33.44
CA PRO A 517 31.90 -29.86 32.20
C PRO A 517 30.42 -29.50 32.38
N ASN A 518 29.79 -29.98 33.46
CA ASN A 518 28.37 -29.79 33.77
C ASN A 518 28.11 -28.92 35.01
N VAL A 519 29.10 -28.11 35.44
CA VAL A 519 28.95 -27.26 36.63
C VAL A 519 27.72 -26.34 36.57
N LEU A 520 27.40 -25.82 35.39
CA LEU A 520 26.23 -24.97 35.21
C LEU A 520 24.89 -25.72 35.24
N GLN A 521 24.88 -27.01 34.95
CA GLN A 521 23.66 -27.84 35.12
C GLN A 521 23.37 -28.06 36.60
N LEU A 522 24.40 -28.21 37.44
CA LEU A 522 24.27 -28.27 38.90
C LEU A 522 23.71 -26.95 39.46
N LEU A 523 24.22 -25.81 38.96
CA LEU A 523 23.69 -24.50 39.32
C LEU A 523 22.21 -24.36 38.94
N PHE A 524 21.86 -24.75 37.71
CA PHE A 524 20.47 -24.73 37.24
C PHE A 524 19.56 -25.59 38.12
N HIS A 525 20.00 -26.81 38.47
CA HIS A 525 19.26 -27.70 39.35
C HIS A 525 19.03 -27.09 40.73
N LYS A 526 20.07 -26.50 41.36
CA LYS A 526 19.94 -25.84 42.67
C LYS A 526 18.96 -24.67 42.64
N ILE A 527 18.96 -23.88 41.56
CA ILE A 527 18.01 -22.79 41.36
C ILE A 527 16.57 -23.32 41.21
N GLU A 528 16.36 -24.41 40.46
CA GLU A 528 15.03 -25.00 40.31
C GLU A 528 14.51 -25.60 41.62
N THR A 529 15.34 -26.32 42.38
CA THR A 529 14.93 -26.87 43.68
C THR A 529 14.61 -25.80 44.72
N ARG A 530 15.27 -24.63 44.66
CA ARG A 530 15.00 -23.50 45.56
C ARG A 530 13.63 -22.86 45.31
N ASN A 531 13.18 -22.85 44.04
CA ASN A 531 11.88 -22.30 43.64
C ASN A 531 10.68 -23.26 43.89
N VAL A 532 10.93 -24.53 44.25
CA VAL A 532 9.86 -25.51 44.58
C VAL A 532 9.49 -25.48 46.06
N HIS A 533 10.30 -24.85 46.91
CA HIS A 533 10.10 -24.75 48.36
C HIS A 533 9.64 -23.35 48.84
N HIS A 534 9.15 -22.51 47.92
CA HIS A 534 8.51 -21.22 48.22
C HIS A 534 7.09 -21.14 47.70
#